data_AF-A0A971R7G0-F1
#
_entry.id   AF-A0A971R7G0-F1
#
_cell.length_a   1.000
_cell.length_b   1.000
_cell.length_c   1.000
_cell.angle_alpha   90.00
_cell.angle_beta   90.00
_cell.angle_gamma   90.00
#
_symmetry.space_group_name_H-M   'P 1'
#
loop_
_entity.id
_entity.type
_entity.pdbx_description
1 polymer ?
#
loop_
_entity_poly.entity_id
_entity_poly.type
_entity_poly.pdbx_seq_one_letter_code
_entity_poly.pdbx_strand_id
1 'polypeptide(L)' 'MERQPEGDKDLSLTGLLDCPKCAHSNPLGTRHCQNCGASLAGISPTMHESKSKRGLRGLLRRKDRAA' A
#
# COMPACT_ATOMS: atom_id res chain seq x y z
N MET A 1 -40.28 3.43 16.32
CA MET A 1 -39.65 2.19 15.80
C MET A 1 -38.66 2.55 14.70
N GLU A 2 -37.43 2.80 15.13
CA GLU A 2 -36.16 2.32 14.55
C GLU A 2 -36.11 2.09 13.03
N ARG A 3 -35.42 2.99 12.32
CA ARG A 3 -34.61 2.62 11.16
C ARG A 3 -33.23 3.26 11.29
N GLN A 4 -32.40 2.60 12.08
CA GLN A 4 -30.96 2.62 11.90
C GLN A 4 -30.62 2.14 10.48
N PRO A 5 -29.77 2.86 9.74
CA PRO A 5 -28.70 2.18 9.02
C PRO A 5 -27.38 2.52 9.72
N GLU A 6 -27.13 1.87 10.86
CA GLU A 6 -25.78 1.76 11.40
C GLU A 6 -24.98 0.88 10.44
N GLY A 7 -24.03 1.47 9.72
CA GLY A 7 -23.36 0.75 8.65
C GLY A 7 -22.42 1.55 7.76
N ASP A 8 -21.85 2.66 8.22
CA ASP A 8 -20.52 3.12 7.80
C ASP A 8 -19.44 2.12 8.28
N LYS A 9 -19.73 0.82 8.27
CA LYS A 9 -18.71 -0.20 8.42
C LYS A 9 -17.98 -0.27 7.10
N ASP A 10 -17.02 0.64 6.99
CA ASP A 10 -15.81 0.47 6.23
C ASP A 10 -16.13 -0.02 4.80
N LEU A 11 -15.98 0.87 3.81
CA LEU A 11 -15.33 0.43 2.58
C LEU A 11 -13.91 -0.05 2.95
N SER A 12 -13.79 -0.99 3.88
CA SER A 12 -13.38 -2.35 3.66
C SER A 12 -12.11 -2.17 2.89
N LEU A 13 -11.12 -1.78 3.69
CA LEU A 13 -9.70 -2.09 3.58
C LEU A 13 -9.55 -3.58 3.25
N THR A 14 -10.16 -3.98 2.14
CA THR A 14 -10.03 -5.23 1.45
C THR A 14 -8.58 -5.15 1.06
N GLY A 15 -7.71 -5.71 1.90
CA GLY A 15 -6.29 -5.60 1.65
C GLY A 15 -6.06 -6.04 0.20
N LEU A 16 -5.26 -5.26 -0.49
CA LEU A 16 -4.71 -5.72 -1.74
C LEU A 16 -3.41 -6.43 -1.37
N LEU A 17 -3.20 -7.59 -1.96
CA LEU A 17 -1.95 -8.32 -1.90
C LEU A 17 -1.28 -8.27 -3.26
N ASP A 18 -0.05 -7.78 -3.28
CA ASP A 18 0.71 -7.73 -4.51
C ASP A 18 1.34 -9.10 -4.77
N CYS A 19 1.15 -9.60 -6.00
CA CYS A 19 1.73 -10.86 -6.40
C CYS A 19 3.26 -10.75 -6.45
N PRO A 20 4.03 -11.61 -5.76
CA PRO A 20 5.49 -11.55 -5.80
C PRO A 20 6.09 -11.96 -7.15
N LYS A 21 5.29 -12.56 -8.06
CA LYS A 21 5.74 -12.94 -9.40
C LYS A 21 5.58 -11.85 -10.43
N CYS A 22 4.46 -11.12 -10.41
CA CYS A 22 4.12 -10.15 -11.46
C CYS A 22 3.76 -8.75 -10.93
N ALA A 23 3.82 -8.53 -9.62
CA ALA A 23 3.45 -7.29 -8.93
C ALA A 23 2.01 -6.81 -9.17
N HIS A 24 1.13 -7.69 -9.65
CA HIS A 24 -0.29 -7.36 -9.80
C HIS A 24 -0.97 -7.36 -8.43
N SER A 25 -1.77 -6.34 -8.16
CA SER A 25 -2.54 -6.25 -6.93
C SER A 25 -3.78 -7.15 -7.02
N ASN A 26 -3.89 -8.12 -6.10
CA ASN A 26 -5.01 -9.05 -6.02
C ASN A 26 -5.77 -8.83 -4.71
N PRO A 27 -7.08 -9.08 -4.66
CA PRO A 27 -7.85 -8.98 -3.42
C PRO A 27 -7.46 -10.07 -2.43
N LEU A 28 -7.52 -9.75 -1.12
CA LEU A 28 -7.36 -10.72 -0.04
C LEU A 28 -8.31 -11.91 -0.18
N GLY A 29 -7.77 -13.11 0.04
CA GLY A 29 -8.49 -14.37 -0.12
C GLY A 29 -8.31 -15.03 -1.48
N THR A 30 -7.64 -14.39 -2.44
CA THR A 30 -7.27 -15.04 -3.71
C THR A 30 -6.20 -16.12 -3.49
N ARG A 31 -6.51 -17.36 -3.89
CA ARG A 31 -5.54 -18.48 -3.85
C ARG A 31 -4.54 -18.44 -5.01
N HIS A 32 -4.93 -17.81 -6.13
CA HIS A 32 -4.12 -17.69 -7.34
C HIS A 32 -4.23 -16.27 -7.91
N CYS A 33 -3.11 -15.76 -8.43
CA CYS A 33 -3.05 -14.45 -9.06
C CYS A 33 -3.92 -14.40 -10.31
N GLN A 34 -4.76 -13.38 -10.43
CA GLN A 34 -5.65 -13.18 -11.58
C GLN A 34 -4.91 -12.77 -12.86
N ASN A 35 -3.67 -12.28 -12.74
CA ASN A 35 -2.86 -11.86 -13.88
C ASN A 35 -1.89 -12.94 -14.40
N CYS A 36 -1.24 -13.68 -13.49
CA CYS A 36 -0.20 -14.66 -13.87
C CYS A 36 -0.45 -16.11 -13.42
N GLY A 37 -1.50 -16.37 -12.64
CA GLY A 37 -1.82 -17.71 -12.14
C GLY A 37 -0.95 -18.22 -10.99
N ALA A 38 -0.01 -17.44 -10.47
CA ALA A 38 0.83 -17.84 -9.34
C ALA A 38 0.01 -18.10 -8.07
N SER A 39 0.36 -19.14 -7.29
CA SER A 39 -0.28 -19.41 -6.00
C SER A 39 0.05 -18.31 -4.99
N LEU A 40 -1.00 -17.71 -4.42
CA LEU A 40 -0.93 -16.67 -3.39
C LEU A 40 -1.37 -17.19 -2.00
N ALA A 41 -1.55 -18.51 -1.87
CA ALA A 41 -1.90 -19.15 -0.61
C ALA A 41 -0.82 -18.88 0.46
N GLY A 42 -1.23 -18.26 1.57
CA GLY A 42 -0.34 -17.93 2.69
C GLY A 42 0.36 -16.57 2.60
N ILE A 43 0.05 -15.76 1.57
CA ILE A 43 0.59 -14.40 1.48
C ILE A 43 -0.33 -13.46 2.26
N SER A 44 0.14 -12.98 3.40
CA SER A 44 -0.52 -11.92 4.15
C SER A 44 -0.33 -10.57 3.43
N PRO A 45 -1.34 -9.69 3.42
CA PRO A 45 -1.21 -8.35 2.86
C PRO A 45 -0.12 -7.64 3.65
N THR A 46 1.00 -7.33 3.01
CA THR A 46 1.98 -6.47 3.67
C THR A 46 1.35 -5.09 3.65
N MET A 47 1.00 -4.56 4.82
CA MET A 47 0.65 -3.16 4.98
C MET A 47 1.80 -2.38 4.34
N HIS A 48 1.63 -1.88 3.11
CA HIS A 48 2.71 -1.24 2.38
C HIS A 48 2.92 0.09 3.09
N GLU A 49 3.80 0.04 4.09
CA GLU A 49 4.15 1.13 4.96
C GLU A 49 4.68 2.24 4.07
N SER A 50 3.80 3.23 3.85
CA SER A 50 4.11 4.49 3.21
C SER A 50 5.42 4.98 3.79
N LYS A 51 6.51 4.74 3.07
CA LYS A 51 7.83 5.31 3.34
C LYS A 51 7.70 6.81 3.16
N SER A 52 7.19 7.45 4.20
CA SER A 52 7.35 8.86 4.53
C SER A 52 8.83 9.08 4.85
N LYS A 53 9.68 8.94 3.83
CA LYS A 53 11.09 9.28 3.90
C LYS A 53 11.24 10.72 3.44
N ARG A 54 10.89 11.58 4.39
CA ARG A 54 11.44 12.92 4.64
C ARG A 54 12.82 13.09 4.00
N GLY A 55 12.85 13.78 2.86
CA GLY A 55 14.06 14.23 2.19
C GLY A 55 14.34 15.71 2.44
N LEU A 56 14.26 16.18 3.69
CA LEU A 56 14.80 17.49 4.10
C LEU A 56 16.31 17.37 4.31
N ARG A 57 17.08 17.21 3.23
CA ARG A 57 18.55 17.25 3.28
C ARG A 57 19.09 18.03 2.08
N GLY A 58 19.31 19.33 2.27
CA GLY A 58 19.91 20.18 1.24
C GLY A 58 20.16 21.64 1.65
N LEU A 59 20.40 21.92 2.93
CA LEU A 59 20.82 23.22 3.45
C LEU A 59 22.29 23.55 3.10
N LEU A 60 22.73 23.43 1.84
CA LEU A 60 24.15 23.69 1.52
C LEU A 60 24.38 24.18 0.08
N ARG A 61 24.32 25.51 -0.14
CA ARG A 61 25.27 26.21 -1.03
C ARG A 61 25.36 27.72 -0.72
N ARG A 62 25.54 28.08 0.55
CA ARG A 62 26.30 29.31 0.86
C ARG A 62 27.75 28.97 0.55
N LYS A 63 28.22 29.41 -0.61
CA LYS A 63 29.64 29.50 -0.96
C LYS A 63 29.95 30.97 -1.13
N ASP A 64 30.16 31.65 -0.01
CA ASP A 64 31.34 32.47 0.25
C ASP A 64 32.34 32.55 -0.93
N ARG A 65 32.41 33.71 -1.60
CA ARG A 65 33.64 34.35 -2.14
C ARG A 65 33.27 35.73 -2.70
N ALA A 66 33.53 36.83 -1.98
CA ALA A 66 34.80 37.58 -1.96
C ALA A 66 35.22 38.12 -3.34
N ALA A 67 34.82 39.35 -3.64
CA ALA A 67 35.61 40.45 -4.24
C ALA A 67 34.72 41.70 -4.30
#